data_AF-A0A960MI57-F1
#
_entry.id   AF-A0A960MI57-F1
#
_cell.length_a   1.000
_cell.length_b   1.000
_cell.length_c   1.000
_cell.angle_alpha   90.00
_cell.angle_beta   90.00
_cell.angle_gamma   90.00
#
_symmetry.space_group_name_H-M   'P 1'
#
loop_
_entity.id
_entity.type
_entity.pdbx_description
1 polymer ?
#
loop_
_entity_poly.entity_id
_entity_poly.type
_entity_poly.pdbx_seq_one_letter_code
_entity_poly.pdbx_strand_id
1 'polypeptide(L)'
;MVKKLIDRWSDFSSSESKPLFWMLMGPLLVMLTLILAIPTLSNPFLPLITVMGVVVSWRYRVSGFAFTLMVFILYFALHYFLGHREAFLWKVGWGCSLALGLTVSFLCMEELKAFYSKEKEHKDKVVSELRLSLYSSEEKGAVEKRGLEREMKELKEQHKSLQDEIEVLLSLVEGSRIESEKMFKQRDLLSSESLSQYREIQVLKQELKSVQERVEALHDAQESLVISAKERLKMLNTARVELYQSRLLVESYEKQLKRAREYFLSQKHPKAAPVKKEKPQASPTLNDRGQQLILQTLEKDKGMIKKIYDQIQEDFQTLKKALEEGKAKMEKAPDEESDLEVKKLGMQVVEKKKKLEQTKAELIGIEREIFVIK
;
A
#
# COMPACT_ATOMS: atom_id res chain seq x y z
N MET A 1 36.70 85.40 16.84
CA MET A 1 36.55 84.81 18.19
C MET A 1 35.16 85.02 18.77
N VAL A 2 34.62 86.24 18.70
CA VAL A 2 33.28 86.59 19.21
C VAL A 2 32.13 85.80 18.55
N LYS A 3 32.12 85.62 17.22
CA LYS A 3 31.09 84.79 16.53
C LYS A 3 31.05 83.33 17.00
N LYS A 4 32.20 82.67 17.14
CA LYS A 4 32.29 81.29 17.67
C LYS A 4 31.82 81.17 19.12
N LEU A 5 31.96 82.23 19.92
CA LEU A 5 31.44 82.28 21.29
C LEU A 5 29.92 82.46 21.30
N ILE A 6 29.38 83.27 20.38
CA ILE A 6 27.94 83.46 20.21
C ILE A 6 27.27 82.19 19.69
N ASP A 7 27.87 81.50 18.70
CA ASP A 7 27.33 80.25 18.16
C ASP A 7 27.35 79.12 19.22
N ARG A 8 28.41 79.05 20.03
CA ARG A 8 28.45 78.12 21.18
C ARG A 8 27.42 78.46 22.26
N TRP A 9 27.11 79.74 22.43
CA TRP A 9 26.04 80.20 23.33
C TRP A 9 24.64 79.88 22.77
N SER A 10 24.43 79.96 21.45
CA SER A 10 23.16 79.55 20.84
C SER A 10 22.96 78.04 20.90
N ASP A 11 24.02 77.25 20.74
CA ASP A 11 23.97 75.78 20.92
C ASP A 11 23.77 75.40 22.39
N PHE A 12 24.27 76.20 23.32
CA PHE A 12 23.96 76.03 24.73
C PHE A 12 22.48 76.29 25.05
N SER A 13 21.89 77.29 24.36
CA SER A 13 20.47 77.64 24.50
C SER A 13 19.50 76.54 24.05
N SER A 14 19.94 75.59 23.22
CA SER A 14 19.14 74.44 22.76
C SER A 14 19.43 73.13 23.51
N SER A 15 20.41 73.12 24.42
CA SER A 15 20.82 71.90 25.13
C SER A 15 19.95 71.58 26.36
N GLU A 16 19.79 70.29 26.68
CA GLU A 16 19.12 69.80 27.89
C GLU A 16 19.80 70.27 29.20
N SER A 17 21.02 70.81 29.11
CA SER A 17 21.79 71.33 30.25
C SER A 17 21.48 72.80 30.60
N LYS A 18 20.71 73.50 29.76
CA LYS A 18 20.26 74.87 30.01
C LYS A 18 19.58 75.07 31.36
N PRO A 19 18.54 74.29 31.74
CA PRO A 19 17.88 74.48 33.03
C PRO A 19 18.82 74.18 34.22
N LEU A 20 19.76 73.24 34.07
CA LEU A 20 20.78 72.94 35.09
C LEU A 20 21.78 74.09 35.28
N PHE A 21 22.13 74.79 34.23
CA PHE A 21 22.99 75.97 34.31
C PHE A 21 22.31 77.15 34.99
N TRP A 22 21.06 77.45 34.63
CA TRP A 22 20.28 78.50 35.29
C TRP A 22 20.00 78.17 36.76
N MET A 23 19.78 76.88 37.06
CA MET A 23 19.68 76.37 38.43
C MET A 23 20.95 76.63 39.25
N LEU A 24 22.15 76.55 38.64
CA LEU A 24 23.41 76.82 39.33
C LEU A 24 23.68 78.33 39.47
N MET A 25 23.35 79.10 38.42
CA MET A 25 23.64 80.54 38.36
C MET A 25 22.90 81.35 39.43
N GLY A 26 21.64 81.02 39.73
CA GLY A 26 20.86 81.74 40.76
C GLY A 26 21.50 81.66 42.16
N PRO A 27 21.63 80.45 42.75
CA PRO A 27 22.30 80.26 44.03
C PRO A 27 23.75 80.76 44.04
N LEU A 28 24.47 80.66 42.91
CA LEU A 28 25.82 81.18 42.80
C LEU A 28 25.85 82.71 42.87
N LEU A 29 24.88 83.41 42.25
CA LEU A 29 24.73 84.86 42.40
C LEU A 29 24.37 85.26 43.84
N VAL A 30 23.48 84.52 44.50
CA VAL A 30 23.13 84.75 45.90
C VAL A 30 24.33 84.49 46.82
N MET A 31 25.11 83.44 46.58
CA MET A 31 26.33 83.14 47.33
C MET A 31 27.43 84.17 47.07
N LEU A 32 27.62 84.61 45.83
CA LEU A 32 28.59 85.64 45.46
C LEU A 32 28.25 86.97 46.13
N THR A 33 26.98 87.38 46.08
CA THR A 33 26.50 88.60 46.76
C THR A 33 26.59 88.48 48.28
N LEU A 34 26.39 87.29 48.85
CA LEU A 34 26.59 87.03 50.28
C LEU A 34 28.08 87.11 50.67
N ILE A 35 28.99 86.52 49.89
CA ILE A 35 30.45 86.55 50.12
C ILE A 35 30.98 87.97 50.04
N LEU A 36 30.56 88.72 49.02
CA LEU A 36 30.88 90.13 48.85
C LEU A 36 30.37 90.97 50.04
N ALA A 37 29.29 90.55 50.71
CA ALA A 37 28.69 91.24 51.85
C ALA A 37 29.35 90.91 53.20
N ILE A 38 30.22 89.90 53.29
CA ILE A 38 30.94 89.52 54.52
C ILE A 38 31.85 90.64 55.07
N PRO A 39 32.67 91.36 54.27
CA PRO A 39 33.57 92.39 54.80
C PRO A 39 32.85 93.61 55.40
N THR A 40 31.53 93.77 55.19
CA THR A 40 30.73 94.87 55.75
C THR A 40 29.97 94.45 57.03
N LEU A 41 30.68 93.79 57.96
CA LEU A 41 30.27 93.29 59.31
C LEU A 41 29.40 94.22 60.19
N SER A 42 29.13 95.44 59.73
CA SER A 42 28.15 96.37 60.27
C SER A 42 26.69 95.89 60.33
N ASN A 43 26.26 94.85 59.58
CA ASN A 43 24.86 94.36 59.60
C ASN A 43 24.76 92.82 59.51
N PRO A 44 24.85 92.09 60.63
CA PRO A 44 24.76 90.62 60.65
C PRO A 44 23.36 90.08 60.27
N PHE A 45 22.33 90.92 60.30
CA PHE A 45 20.95 90.51 60.05
C PHE A 45 20.63 90.27 58.58
N LEU A 46 21.28 90.97 57.65
CA LEU A 46 20.99 90.85 56.21
C LEU A 46 21.35 89.44 55.67
N PRO A 47 22.54 88.86 55.93
CA PRO A 47 22.85 87.48 55.54
C PRO A 47 21.95 86.44 56.21
N LEU A 48 21.48 86.69 57.43
CA LEU A 48 20.57 85.78 58.12
C LEU A 48 19.18 85.78 57.46
N ILE A 49 18.67 86.97 57.12
CA ILE A 49 17.39 87.14 56.43
C ILE A 49 17.45 86.55 55.01
N THR A 50 18.59 86.67 54.30
CA THR A 50 18.75 86.03 52.99
C THR A 50 18.74 84.51 53.10
N VAL A 51 19.48 83.92 54.04
CA VAL A 51 19.51 82.46 54.22
C VAL A 51 18.16 81.92 54.66
N MET A 52 17.52 82.54 55.66
CA MET A 52 16.14 82.19 56.04
C MET A 52 15.18 82.39 54.86
N GLY A 53 15.39 83.44 54.07
CA GLY A 53 14.58 83.72 52.90
C GLY A 53 14.69 82.66 51.82
N VAL A 54 15.90 82.16 51.54
CA VAL A 54 16.10 81.02 50.63
C VAL A 54 15.36 79.78 51.14
N VAL A 55 15.48 79.45 52.43
CA VAL A 55 14.83 78.28 53.03
C VAL A 55 13.30 78.39 52.99
N VAL A 56 12.75 79.56 53.32
CA VAL A 56 11.31 79.82 53.29
C VAL A 56 10.77 79.80 51.87
N SER A 57 11.49 80.41 50.91
CA SER A 57 11.13 80.39 49.48
C SER A 57 11.17 78.97 48.91
N TRP A 58 12.14 78.16 49.33
CA TRP A 58 12.23 76.75 48.95
C TRP A 58 11.06 75.93 49.47
N ARG A 59 10.71 76.09 50.75
CA ARG A 59 9.66 75.30 51.43
C ARG A 59 8.25 75.69 50.98
N TYR A 60 7.98 76.99 50.86
CA TYR A 60 6.63 77.55 50.68
C TYR A 60 6.41 78.17 49.29
N ARG A 61 7.35 77.99 48.36
CA ARG A 61 7.24 78.39 46.95
C ARG A 61 6.91 79.87 46.78
N VAL A 62 5.95 80.21 45.90
CA VAL A 62 5.52 81.58 45.59
C VAL A 62 5.11 82.35 46.85
N SER A 63 4.38 81.69 47.77
CA SER A 63 3.95 82.31 49.03
C SER A 63 5.15 82.60 49.94
N GLY A 64 6.12 81.70 50.00
CA GLY A 64 7.38 81.89 50.72
C GLY A 64 8.21 83.02 50.12
N PHE A 65 8.36 83.03 48.79
CA PHE A 65 9.09 84.07 48.08
C PHE A 65 8.48 85.47 48.29
N ALA A 66 7.15 85.60 48.14
CA ALA A 66 6.44 86.85 48.40
C ALA A 66 6.62 87.34 49.85
N PHE A 67 6.56 86.41 50.82
CA PHE A 67 6.84 86.71 52.22
C PHE A 67 8.26 87.22 52.42
N THR A 68 9.26 86.60 51.78
CA THR A 68 10.66 87.02 51.93
C THR A 68 10.92 88.39 51.30
N LEU A 69 10.34 88.68 50.13
CA LEU A 69 10.39 90.03 49.54
C LEU A 69 9.75 91.07 50.46
N MET A 70 8.61 90.75 51.08
CA MET A 70 7.97 91.64 52.05
C MET A 70 8.90 91.91 53.26
N VAL A 71 9.56 90.88 53.78
CA VAL A 71 10.54 91.01 54.87
C VAL A 71 11.74 91.86 54.45
N PHE A 72 12.24 91.71 53.21
CA PHE A 72 13.30 92.58 52.67
C PHE A 72 12.85 94.03 52.58
N ILE A 73 11.66 94.30 52.04
CA ILE A 73 11.10 95.65 51.93
C ILE A 73 10.97 96.28 53.33
N LEU A 74 10.44 95.52 54.30
CA LEU A 74 10.29 95.98 55.68
C LEU A 74 11.63 96.26 56.35
N TYR A 75 12.62 95.37 56.15
CA TYR A 75 13.97 95.54 56.67
C TYR A 75 14.64 96.82 56.15
N PHE A 76 14.56 97.08 54.83
CA PHE A 76 15.10 98.30 54.26
C PHE A 76 14.32 99.56 54.64
N ALA A 77 13.00 99.47 54.77
CA ALA A 77 12.17 100.57 55.27
C ALA A 77 12.57 100.96 56.70
N LEU A 78 12.73 99.99 57.61
CA LEU A 78 13.17 100.23 58.98
C LEU A 78 14.58 100.85 59.03
N HIS A 79 15.50 100.35 58.20
CA HIS A 79 16.84 100.93 58.09
C HIS A 79 16.87 102.35 57.51
N TYR A 80 15.93 102.70 56.62
CA TYR A 80 15.78 104.06 56.10
C TYR A 80 15.32 105.04 57.19
N PHE A 81 14.34 104.63 58.02
CA PHE A 81 13.80 105.50 59.06
C PHE A 81 14.68 105.61 60.31
N LEU A 82 15.42 104.54 60.68
CA LEU A 82 16.16 104.47 61.95
C LEU A 82 17.68 104.59 61.81
N GLY A 83 18.24 104.49 60.60
CA GLY A 83 19.70 104.43 60.38
C GLY A 83 20.38 105.80 60.26
N HIS A 84 21.65 105.88 60.70
CA HIS A 84 22.54 106.99 60.33
C HIS A 84 22.68 107.07 58.80
N ARG A 85 22.52 108.27 58.22
CA ARG A 85 22.34 108.49 56.76
C ARG A 85 23.55 108.13 55.91
N GLU A 86 24.71 107.88 56.50
CA GLU A 86 25.93 107.55 55.77
C GLU A 86 25.85 106.11 55.22
N ALA A 87 26.01 105.97 53.90
CA ALA A 87 25.95 104.71 53.13
C ALA A 87 24.56 104.05 52.94
N PHE A 88 23.43 104.76 53.10
CA PHE A 88 22.09 104.20 52.84
C PHE A 88 21.92 103.69 51.39
N LEU A 89 22.28 104.51 50.40
CA LEU A 89 22.20 104.16 48.97
C LEU A 89 23.00 102.89 48.64
N TRP A 90 24.16 102.73 49.28
CA TRP A 90 24.96 101.51 49.15
C TRP A 90 24.18 100.32 49.68
N LYS A 91 23.68 100.34 50.92
CA LYS A 91 22.90 99.24 51.51
C LYS A 91 21.66 98.85 50.68
N VAL A 92 20.95 99.84 50.13
CA VAL A 92 19.82 99.59 49.23
C VAL A 92 20.27 98.90 47.95
N GLY A 93 21.40 99.32 47.35
CA GLY A 93 21.97 98.64 46.18
C GLY A 93 22.25 97.16 46.43
N TRP A 94 22.82 96.82 47.58
CA TRP A 94 23.06 95.43 47.98
C TRP A 94 21.77 94.67 48.22
N GLY A 95 20.80 95.31 48.88
CA GLY A 95 19.46 94.77 49.07
C GLY A 95 18.74 94.43 47.78
N CYS A 96 18.75 95.36 46.82
CA CYS A 96 18.18 95.16 45.50
C CYS A 96 18.91 94.06 44.74
N SER A 97 20.24 94.00 44.83
CA SER A 97 21.03 92.92 44.20
C SER A 97 20.72 91.55 44.79
N LEU A 98 20.58 91.44 46.12
CA LEU A 98 20.17 90.21 46.80
C LEU A 98 18.73 89.81 46.47
N ALA A 99 17.80 90.78 46.47
CA ALA A 99 16.42 90.54 46.08
C ALA A 99 16.34 90.05 44.63
N LEU A 100 17.08 90.67 43.70
CA LEU A 100 17.19 90.21 42.31
C LEU A 100 17.85 88.82 42.20
N GLY A 101 18.89 88.54 42.99
CA GLY A 101 19.50 87.20 43.03
C GLY A 101 18.51 86.13 43.50
N LEU A 102 17.68 86.45 44.50
CA LEU A 102 16.62 85.57 44.99
C LEU A 102 15.48 85.42 43.98
N THR A 103 15.07 86.49 43.29
CA THR A 103 14.01 86.42 42.27
C THR A 103 14.45 85.53 41.11
N VAL A 104 15.67 85.70 40.61
CA VAL A 104 16.25 84.86 39.55
C VAL A 104 16.35 83.41 40.01
N SER A 105 16.86 83.16 41.21
CA SER A 105 16.96 81.81 41.78
C SER A 105 15.60 81.11 41.88
N PHE A 106 14.58 81.83 42.34
CA PHE A 106 13.21 81.30 42.47
C PHE A 106 12.60 80.98 41.11
N LEU A 107 12.71 81.89 40.12
CA LEU A 107 12.21 81.67 38.77
C LEU A 107 12.89 80.46 38.10
N CYS A 108 14.21 80.32 38.25
CA CYS A 108 14.95 79.17 37.74
C CYS A 108 14.48 77.85 38.36
N MET A 109 14.13 77.84 39.65
CA MET A 109 13.63 76.64 40.34
C MET A 109 12.24 76.21 39.85
N GLU A 110 11.33 77.16 39.62
CA GLU A 110 9.98 76.85 39.09
C GLU A 110 10.04 76.36 37.64
N GLU A 111 10.87 76.97 36.78
CA GLU A 111 11.06 76.51 35.40
C GLU A 111 11.64 75.10 35.34
N LEU A 112 12.64 74.78 36.17
CA LEU A 112 13.24 73.45 36.26
C LEU A 112 12.22 72.39 36.66
N LYS A 113 11.35 72.72 37.62
CA LYS A 113 10.30 71.80 38.06
C LYS A 113 9.26 71.56 36.97
N ALA A 114 8.88 72.60 36.22
CA ALA A 114 8.01 72.47 35.07
C ALA A 114 8.66 71.60 33.97
N PHE A 115 9.96 71.75 33.74
CA PHE A 115 10.73 70.91 32.81
C PHE A 115 10.73 69.44 33.25
N TYR A 116 11.11 69.12 34.48
CA TYR A 116 11.10 67.74 34.98
C TYR A 116 9.71 67.11 35.00
N SER A 117 8.65 67.89 35.26
CA SER A 117 7.28 67.38 35.17
C SER A 117 6.92 66.96 33.75
N LYS A 118 7.28 67.78 32.75
CA LYS A 118 7.07 67.46 31.33
C LYS A 118 7.92 66.27 30.88
N GLU A 119 9.18 66.23 31.31
CA GLU A 119 10.10 65.14 30.99
C GLU A 119 9.63 63.82 31.61
N LYS A 120 9.13 63.85 32.85
CA LYS A 120 8.54 62.69 33.52
C LYS A 120 7.30 62.20 32.78
N GLU A 121 6.38 63.09 32.41
CA GLU A 121 5.19 62.72 31.63
C GLU A 121 5.56 62.13 30.27
N HIS A 122 6.56 62.69 29.59
CA HIS A 122 7.07 62.14 28.32
C HIS A 122 7.70 60.76 28.52
N LYS A 123 8.53 60.57 29.55
CA LYS A 123 9.11 59.26 29.90
C LYS A 123 8.03 58.24 30.22
N ASP A 124 7.01 58.60 31.00
CA ASP A 124 5.91 57.72 31.36
C ASP A 124 5.09 57.33 30.11
N LYS A 125 4.84 58.27 29.19
CA LYS A 125 4.20 57.98 27.88
C LYS A 125 5.03 57.00 27.05
N VAL A 126 6.32 57.28 26.86
CA VAL A 126 7.23 56.40 26.10
C VAL A 126 7.31 55.00 26.72
N VAL A 127 7.40 54.90 28.05
CA VAL A 127 7.39 53.62 28.75
C VAL A 127 6.06 52.88 28.56
N SER A 128 4.93 53.59 28.58
CA SER A 128 3.62 52.98 28.31
C SER A 128 3.48 52.48 26.88
N GLU A 129 3.96 53.24 25.88
CA GLU A 129 3.99 52.84 24.48
C GLU A 129 4.92 51.64 24.26
N LEU A 130 6.10 51.63 24.89
CA LEU A 130 7.03 50.49 24.86
C LEU A 130 6.44 49.24 25.50
N ARG A 131 5.68 49.37 26.60
CA ARG A 131 4.98 48.23 27.20
C ARG A 131 3.91 47.68 26.28
N LEU A 132 3.10 48.56 25.67
CA LEU A 132 2.07 48.15 24.71
C LEU A 132 2.68 47.47 23.48
N SER A 133 3.79 48.01 22.95
CA SER A 133 4.48 47.40 21.82
C SER A 133 5.09 46.04 22.19
N LEU A 134 5.67 45.89 23.39
CA LEU A 134 6.15 44.61 23.90
C LEU A 134 5.02 43.58 23.99
N TYR A 135 3.89 43.92 24.61
CA TYR A 135 2.73 43.02 24.69
C TYR A 135 2.21 42.63 23.31
N SER A 136 2.12 43.57 22.37
CA SER A 136 1.70 43.27 21.00
C SER A 136 2.68 42.35 20.28
N SER A 137 3.98 42.46 20.56
CA SER A 137 5.01 41.60 19.99
C SER A 137 4.97 40.20 20.61
N GLU A 138 4.75 40.10 21.92
CA GLU A 138 4.58 38.82 22.60
C GLU A 138 3.33 38.08 22.12
N GLU A 139 2.23 38.79 21.90
CA GLU A 139 1.00 38.21 21.36
C GLU A 139 1.20 37.69 19.93
N LYS A 140 1.83 38.48 19.05
CA LYS A 140 2.19 38.03 17.69
C LYS A 140 3.10 36.80 17.72
N GLY A 141 4.14 36.82 18.55
CA GLY A 141 5.04 35.68 18.72
C GLY A 141 4.32 34.43 19.25
N ALA A 142 3.35 34.59 20.16
CA ALA A 142 2.53 33.48 20.65
C ALA A 142 1.61 32.91 19.57
N VAL A 143 1.04 33.75 18.71
CA VAL A 143 0.22 33.31 17.57
C VAL A 143 1.06 32.56 16.55
N GLU A 144 2.24 33.09 16.19
CA GLU A 144 3.18 32.43 15.27
C GLU A 144 3.65 31.08 15.83
N LYS A 145 4.02 31.03 17.11
CA LYS A 145 4.41 29.78 17.78
C LYS A 145 3.29 28.74 17.74
N ARG A 146 2.04 29.15 18.02
CA ARG A 146 0.87 28.25 17.92
C ARG A 146 0.62 27.81 16.47
N GLY A 147 0.88 28.67 15.49
CA GLY A 147 0.82 28.34 14.07
C GLY A 147 1.82 27.25 13.71
N LEU A 148 3.10 27.47 14.04
CA LEU A 148 4.18 26.50 13.83
C LEU A 148 3.94 25.18 14.57
N GLU A 149 3.39 25.20 15.77
CA GLU A 149 3.03 23.98 16.51
C GLU A 149 1.91 23.18 15.83
N ARG A 150 0.97 23.83 15.15
CA ARG A 150 -0.06 23.14 14.34
C ARG A 150 0.54 22.54 13.09
N GLU A 151 1.33 23.31 12.34
CA GLU A 151 2.04 22.81 11.16
C GLU A 151 2.93 21.61 11.51
N MET A 152 3.66 21.67 12.64
CA MET A 152 4.48 20.55 13.09
C MET A 152 3.66 19.30 13.42
N LYS A 153 2.43 19.46 13.95
CA LYS A 153 1.53 18.33 14.20
C LYS A 153 1.00 17.74 12.90
N GLU A 154 0.55 18.58 11.97
CA GLU A 154 0.09 18.15 10.65
C GLU A 154 1.18 17.40 9.88
N LEU A 155 2.41 17.93 9.86
CA LEU A 155 3.55 17.26 9.24
C LEU A 155 3.90 15.92 9.92
N LYS A 156 3.76 15.82 11.25
CA LYS A 156 3.97 14.54 11.95
C LYS A 156 2.89 13.51 11.63
N GLU A 157 1.63 13.94 11.51
CA GLU A 157 0.53 13.07 11.10
C GLU A 157 0.71 12.58 9.67
N GLN A 158 1.08 13.47 8.74
CA GLN A 158 1.42 13.11 7.36
C GLN A 158 2.64 12.18 7.28
N HIS A 159 3.67 12.42 8.08
CA HIS A 159 4.83 11.54 8.12
C HIS A 159 4.45 10.14 8.60
N LYS A 160 3.57 10.05 9.61
CA LYS A 160 3.07 8.78 10.11
C LYS A 160 2.22 8.05 9.07
N SER A 161 1.30 8.75 8.40
CA SER A 161 0.48 8.12 7.35
C SER A 161 1.33 7.59 6.20
N LEU A 162 2.37 8.34 5.80
CA LEU A 162 3.33 7.89 4.79
C LEU A 162 4.14 6.67 5.25
N GLN A 163 4.51 6.58 6.53
CA GLN A 163 5.16 5.39 7.06
C GLN A 163 4.23 4.17 7.02
N ASP A 164 2.97 4.35 7.41
CA ASP A 164 1.96 3.28 7.35
C ASP A 164 1.74 2.82 5.89
N GLU A 165 1.68 3.75 4.92
CA GLU A 165 1.59 3.44 3.48
C GLU A 165 2.82 2.68 2.97
N ILE A 166 4.03 3.07 3.39
CA ILE A 166 5.27 2.36 3.04
C ILE A 166 5.25 0.94 3.59
N GLU A 167 4.81 0.73 4.83
CA GLU A 167 4.72 -0.60 5.44
C GLU A 167 3.73 -1.49 4.68
N VAL A 168 2.57 -0.95 4.28
CA VAL A 168 1.60 -1.65 3.43
C VAL A 168 2.22 -2.02 2.08
N LEU A 169 2.91 -1.09 1.41
CA LEU A 169 3.57 -1.36 0.14
C LEU A 169 4.67 -2.43 0.26
N LEU A 170 5.45 -2.41 1.34
CA LEU A 170 6.46 -3.44 1.61
C LEU A 170 5.81 -4.81 1.82
N SER A 171 4.69 -4.88 2.56
CA SER A 171 3.94 -6.13 2.74
C SER A 171 3.39 -6.67 1.42
N LEU A 172 2.95 -5.79 0.51
CA LEU A 172 2.47 -6.16 -0.82
C LEU A 172 3.60 -6.68 -1.70
N VAL A 173 4.77 -6.05 -1.64
CA VAL A 173 5.98 -6.51 -2.37
C VAL A 173 6.43 -7.88 -1.86
N GLU A 174 6.44 -8.09 -0.54
CA GLU A 174 6.76 -9.40 0.06
C GLU A 174 5.74 -10.45 -0.38
N GLY A 175 4.44 -10.13 -0.36
CA GLY A 175 3.37 -11.01 -0.85
C GLY A 175 3.54 -11.37 -2.33
N SER A 176 3.83 -10.39 -3.17
CA SER A 176 4.11 -10.58 -4.61
C SER A 176 5.36 -11.45 -4.85
N ARG A 177 6.40 -11.28 -4.03
CA ARG A 177 7.60 -12.14 -4.08
C ARG A 177 7.25 -13.58 -3.76
N ILE A 178 6.50 -13.83 -2.68
CA ILE A 178 6.07 -15.18 -2.26
C ILE A 178 5.22 -15.83 -3.36
N GLU A 179 4.28 -15.08 -3.95
CA GLU A 179 3.44 -15.59 -5.05
C GLU A 179 4.29 -15.91 -6.29
N SER A 180 5.24 -15.05 -6.64
CA SER A 180 6.16 -15.27 -7.76
C SER A 180 7.02 -16.51 -7.55
N GLU A 181 7.55 -16.74 -6.34
CA GLU A 181 8.30 -17.96 -6.00
C GLU A 181 7.42 -19.21 -6.07
N LYS A 182 6.17 -19.13 -5.61
CA LYS A 182 5.21 -20.24 -5.70
C LYS A 182 4.92 -20.59 -7.16
N MET A 183 4.67 -19.59 -8.00
CA MET A 183 4.43 -19.76 -9.44
C MET A 183 5.66 -20.31 -10.15
N PHE A 184 6.87 -19.87 -9.77
CA PHE A 184 8.11 -20.41 -10.29
C PHE A 184 8.27 -21.90 -9.95
N LYS A 185 8.06 -22.29 -8.68
CA LYS A 185 8.10 -23.71 -8.26
C LYS A 185 7.04 -24.54 -8.99
N GLN A 186 5.83 -24.03 -9.17
CA GLN A 186 4.78 -24.72 -9.91
C GLN A 186 5.16 -24.90 -11.39
N ARG A 187 5.75 -23.88 -12.01
CA ARG A 187 6.25 -23.96 -13.39
C ARG A 187 7.34 -25.01 -13.53
N ASP A 188 8.29 -25.06 -12.59
CA ASP A 188 9.37 -26.06 -12.61
C ASP A 188 8.83 -27.49 -12.46
N LEU A 189 7.85 -27.70 -11.57
CA LEU A 189 7.17 -28.98 -11.41
C LEU A 189 6.47 -29.40 -12.70
N LEU A 190 5.65 -28.52 -13.28
CA LEU A 190 4.95 -28.79 -14.55
C LEU A 190 5.94 -29.05 -15.70
N SER A 191 7.05 -28.32 -15.74
CA SER A 191 8.12 -28.55 -16.73
C SER A 191 8.76 -29.93 -16.55
N SER A 192 8.98 -30.36 -15.31
CA SER A 192 9.55 -31.69 -15.02
C SER A 192 8.58 -32.82 -15.37
N GLU A 193 7.30 -32.65 -15.06
CA GLU A 193 6.22 -33.58 -15.44
C GLU A 193 6.10 -33.67 -16.97
N SER A 194 6.09 -32.53 -17.66
CA SER A 194 6.09 -32.46 -19.13
C SER A 194 7.26 -33.25 -19.74
N LEU A 195 8.47 -33.08 -19.21
CA LEU A 195 9.64 -33.82 -19.67
C LEU A 195 9.53 -35.32 -19.39
N SER A 196 8.98 -35.71 -18.24
CA SER A 196 8.75 -37.12 -17.89
C SER A 196 7.75 -37.78 -18.85
N GLN A 197 6.60 -37.13 -19.09
CA GLN A 197 5.59 -37.60 -20.04
C GLN A 197 6.14 -37.66 -21.46
N TYR A 198 6.96 -36.69 -21.86
CA TYR A 198 7.60 -36.73 -23.18
C TYR A 198 8.52 -37.95 -23.33
N ARG A 199 9.29 -38.31 -22.28
CA ARG A 199 10.11 -39.52 -22.27
C ARG A 199 9.26 -40.79 -22.33
N GLU A 200 8.18 -40.86 -21.56
CA GLU A 200 7.23 -41.99 -21.61
C GLU A 200 6.63 -42.17 -23.01
N ILE A 201 6.21 -41.07 -23.65
CA ILE A 201 5.71 -41.09 -25.03
C ILE A 201 6.80 -41.59 -26.00
N GLN A 202 8.06 -41.21 -25.81
CA GLN A 202 9.15 -41.72 -26.65
C GLN A 202 9.35 -43.23 -26.48
N VAL A 203 9.29 -43.75 -25.25
CA VAL A 203 9.38 -45.19 -24.97
C VAL A 203 8.20 -45.93 -25.61
N LEU A 204 6.97 -45.47 -25.38
CA LEU A 204 5.77 -46.06 -25.99
C LEU A 204 5.82 -46.02 -27.52
N LYS A 205 6.37 -44.96 -28.13
CA LYS A 205 6.58 -44.90 -29.58
C LYS A 205 7.59 -45.94 -30.07
N GLN A 206 8.65 -46.21 -29.32
CA GLN A 206 9.62 -47.27 -29.65
C GLN A 206 8.98 -48.65 -29.51
N GLU A 207 8.24 -48.90 -28.44
CA GLU A 207 7.50 -50.15 -28.24
C GLU A 207 6.49 -50.37 -29.36
N LEU A 208 5.70 -49.35 -29.72
CA LEU A 208 4.74 -49.43 -30.81
C LEU A 208 5.41 -49.76 -32.15
N LYS A 209 6.56 -49.16 -32.45
CA LYS A 209 7.35 -49.54 -33.63
C LYS A 209 7.78 -51.00 -33.59
N SER A 210 8.31 -51.47 -32.47
CA SER A 210 8.74 -52.87 -32.32
C SER A 210 7.59 -53.87 -32.47
N VAL A 211 6.39 -53.53 -31.95
CA VAL A 211 5.19 -54.34 -32.10
C VAL A 211 4.72 -54.32 -33.54
N GLN A 212 4.76 -53.17 -34.21
CA GLN A 212 4.39 -53.04 -35.61
C GLN A 212 5.32 -53.87 -36.52
N GLU A 213 6.64 -53.80 -36.32
CA GLU A 213 7.60 -54.67 -37.02
C GLU A 213 7.32 -56.16 -36.78
N ARG A 214 6.92 -56.54 -35.56
CA ARG A 214 6.56 -57.92 -35.23
C ARG A 214 5.25 -58.37 -35.89
N VAL A 215 4.26 -57.48 -36.00
CA VAL A 215 3.00 -57.73 -36.70
C VAL A 215 3.25 -57.89 -38.20
N GLU A 216 4.08 -57.02 -38.80
CA GLU A 216 4.48 -57.14 -40.21
C GLU A 216 5.21 -58.47 -40.46
N ALA A 217 6.17 -58.85 -39.61
CA ALA A 217 6.85 -60.14 -39.72
C ALA A 217 5.90 -61.35 -39.59
N LEU A 218 4.91 -61.28 -38.69
CA LEU A 218 3.87 -62.32 -38.57
C LEU A 218 2.95 -62.34 -39.79
N HIS A 219 2.65 -61.20 -40.38
CA HIS A 219 1.86 -61.09 -41.59
C HIS A 219 2.58 -61.74 -42.78
N ASP A 220 3.87 -61.44 -42.96
CA ASP A 220 4.71 -62.06 -43.99
C ASP A 220 4.82 -63.58 -43.78
N ALA A 221 4.96 -64.02 -42.53
CA ALA A 221 4.95 -65.44 -42.17
C ALA A 221 3.59 -66.10 -42.48
N GLN A 222 2.49 -65.41 -42.23
CA GLN A 222 1.16 -65.90 -42.59
C GLN A 222 0.98 -65.97 -44.11
N GLU A 223 1.42 -64.96 -44.86
CA GLU A 223 1.32 -64.94 -46.32
C GLU A 223 2.13 -66.08 -46.95
N SER A 224 3.37 -66.29 -46.49
CA SER A 224 4.20 -67.42 -46.94
C SER A 224 3.57 -68.78 -46.60
N LEU A 225 2.96 -68.93 -45.41
CA LEU A 225 2.20 -70.14 -45.06
C LEU A 225 0.99 -70.34 -45.97
N VAL A 226 0.24 -69.28 -46.28
CA VAL A 226 -0.92 -69.34 -47.19
C VAL A 226 -0.49 -69.74 -48.61
N ILE A 227 0.62 -69.20 -49.11
CA ILE A 227 1.20 -69.59 -50.41
C ILE A 227 1.57 -71.08 -50.38
N SER A 228 2.30 -71.53 -49.35
CA SER A 228 2.69 -72.94 -49.20
C SER A 228 1.48 -73.88 -49.12
N ALA A 229 0.41 -73.45 -48.43
CA ALA A 229 -0.83 -74.21 -48.31
C ALA A 229 -1.58 -74.29 -49.65
N LYS A 230 -1.60 -73.21 -50.44
CA LYS A 230 -2.15 -73.19 -51.80
C LYS A 230 -1.37 -74.13 -52.72
N GLU A 231 -0.04 -74.16 -52.64
CA GLU A 231 0.80 -75.09 -53.40
C GLU A 231 0.53 -76.55 -53.01
N ARG A 232 0.47 -76.86 -51.71
CA ARG A 232 0.09 -78.18 -51.22
C ARG A 232 -1.31 -78.61 -51.67
N LEU A 233 -2.28 -77.68 -51.68
CA LEU A 233 -3.63 -77.93 -52.20
C LEU A 233 -3.62 -78.22 -53.70
N LYS A 234 -2.81 -77.50 -54.48
CA LYS A 234 -2.61 -77.79 -55.91
C LYS A 234 -2.03 -79.19 -56.11
N MET A 235 -0.97 -79.56 -55.38
CA MET A 235 -0.39 -80.91 -55.44
C MET A 235 -1.37 -82.00 -55.01
N LEU A 236 -2.18 -81.75 -53.97
CA LEU A 236 -3.23 -82.68 -53.54
C LEU A 236 -4.28 -82.86 -54.64
N ASN A 237 -4.68 -81.77 -55.31
CA ASN A 237 -5.64 -81.84 -56.41
C ASN A 237 -5.07 -82.57 -57.63
N THR A 238 -3.81 -82.35 -58.01
CA THR A 238 -3.18 -83.12 -59.09
C THR A 238 -3.12 -84.60 -58.75
N ALA A 239 -2.69 -84.94 -57.53
CA ALA A 239 -2.68 -86.33 -57.06
C ALA A 239 -4.07 -86.96 -57.05
N ARG A 240 -5.12 -86.22 -56.66
CA ARG A 240 -6.52 -86.69 -56.74
C ARG A 240 -6.97 -86.95 -58.18
N VAL A 241 -6.61 -86.08 -59.11
CA VAL A 241 -6.92 -86.27 -60.54
C VAL A 241 -6.20 -87.50 -61.09
N GLU A 242 -4.92 -87.66 -60.78
CA GLU A 242 -4.12 -88.85 -61.16
C GLU A 242 -4.70 -90.14 -60.56
N LEU A 243 -5.11 -90.11 -59.29
CA LEU A 243 -5.78 -91.23 -58.64
C LEU A 243 -7.12 -91.55 -59.33
N TYR A 244 -7.90 -90.53 -59.70
CA TYR A 244 -9.14 -90.73 -60.43
C TYR A 244 -8.91 -91.30 -61.84
N GLN A 245 -7.90 -90.80 -62.56
CA GLN A 245 -7.51 -91.32 -63.87
C GLN A 245 -7.03 -92.78 -63.78
N SER A 246 -6.18 -93.11 -62.81
CA SER A 246 -5.74 -94.48 -62.57
C SER A 246 -6.91 -95.39 -62.18
N ARG A 247 -7.85 -94.92 -61.36
CA ARG A 247 -9.09 -95.64 -61.05
C ARG A 247 -9.95 -95.88 -62.29
N LEU A 248 -10.14 -94.87 -63.16
CA LEU A 248 -10.85 -95.02 -64.43
C LEU A 248 -10.16 -96.02 -65.35
N LEU A 249 -8.83 -96.00 -65.41
CA LEU A 249 -8.06 -97.00 -66.16
C LEU A 249 -8.30 -98.39 -65.60
N VAL A 250 -8.21 -98.59 -64.28
CA VAL A 250 -8.53 -99.86 -63.62
C VAL A 250 -9.96 -100.29 -63.90
N GLU A 251 -10.96 -99.40 -63.78
CA GLU A 251 -12.35 -99.71 -64.12
C GLU A 251 -12.53 -100.03 -65.61
N SER A 252 -11.76 -99.40 -66.50
CA SER A 252 -11.76 -99.71 -67.93
C SER A 252 -11.18 -101.10 -68.21
N TYR A 253 -10.09 -101.47 -67.54
CA TYR A 253 -9.51 -102.80 -67.59
C TYR A 253 -10.46 -103.84 -66.99
N GLU A 254 -11.10 -103.54 -65.86
CA GLU A 254 -12.14 -104.39 -65.28
C GLU A 254 -13.34 -104.54 -66.21
N LYS A 255 -13.77 -103.47 -66.91
CA LYS A 255 -14.83 -103.54 -67.93
C LYS A 255 -14.40 -104.33 -69.15
N GLN A 256 -13.16 -104.23 -69.60
CA GLN A 256 -12.63 -105.08 -70.67
C GLN A 256 -12.56 -106.54 -70.23
N LEU A 257 -12.14 -106.80 -68.98
CA LEU A 257 -12.17 -108.13 -68.37
C LEU A 257 -13.59 -108.64 -68.17
N LYS A 258 -14.55 -107.77 -67.81
CA LYS A 258 -15.97 -108.11 -67.71
C LYS A 258 -16.59 -108.33 -69.08
N ARG A 259 -16.27 -107.54 -70.10
CA ARG A 259 -16.69 -107.78 -71.50
C ARG A 259 -16.06 -109.04 -72.07
N ALA A 260 -14.82 -109.34 -71.72
CA ALA A 260 -14.20 -110.62 -72.05
C ALA A 260 -14.92 -111.75 -71.31
N ARG A 261 -15.20 -111.60 -70.00
CA ARG A 261 -16.01 -112.56 -69.22
C ARG A 261 -17.44 -112.69 -69.75
N GLU A 262 -18.08 -111.61 -70.19
CA GLU A 262 -19.42 -111.55 -70.79
C GLU A 262 -19.40 -112.15 -72.20
N TYR A 263 -18.33 -111.98 -72.98
CA TYR A 263 -18.10 -112.71 -74.23
C TYR A 263 -17.95 -114.22 -73.98
N PHE A 264 -17.30 -114.61 -72.88
CA PHE A 264 -17.25 -116.00 -72.41
C PHE A 264 -18.57 -116.49 -71.80
N LEU A 265 -19.38 -115.62 -71.21
CA LEU A 265 -20.66 -115.95 -70.56
C LEU A 265 -21.87 -115.80 -71.50
N SER A 266 -21.74 -115.15 -72.66
CA SER A 266 -22.79 -115.01 -73.69
C SER A 266 -23.04 -116.29 -74.49
N GLN A 267 -22.44 -117.41 -74.08
CA GLN A 267 -22.86 -118.76 -74.46
C GLN A 267 -24.03 -119.34 -73.61
N LYS A 268 -24.69 -118.56 -72.74
CA LYS A 268 -25.98 -118.95 -72.11
C LYS A 268 -26.80 -117.73 -71.63
N HIS A 269 -27.97 -117.53 -72.25
CA HIS A 269 -29.02 -116.51 -71.98
C HIS A 269 -29.73 -116.65 -70.60
N PRO A 270 -30.68 -115.76 -70.19
CA PRO A 270 -30.88 -114.29 -70.38
C PRO A 270 -31.39 -113.53 -69.10
N LYS A 271 -31.72 -112.21 -69.27
CA LYS A 271 -32.62 -111.31 -68.46
C LYS A 271 -32.04 -110.73 -67.13
N ALA A 272 -32.33 -109.52 -66.62
CA ALA A 272 -33.26 -108.40 -66.89
C ALA A 272 -32.74 -107.08 -66.22
N ALA A 273 -33.30 -105.93 -66.61
CA ALA A 273 -33.11 -104.57 -66.05
C ALA A 273 -33.89 -104.37 -64.70
N PRO A 274 -34.05 -103.17 -64.05
CA PRO A 274 -33.63 -101.78 -64.37
C PRO A 274 -33.24 -100.87 -63.13
N VAL A 275 -33.08 -99.53 -63.33
CA VAL A 275 -33.56 -98.39 -62.46
C VAL A 275 -32.56 -97.43 -61.70
N LYS A 276 -32.69 -96.11 -62.04
CA LYS A 276 -32.57 -94.79 -61.30
C LYS A 276 -31.22 -94.21 -60.79
N LYS A 277 -30.86 -92.97 -61.21
CA LYS A 277 -30.96 -91.61 -60.55
C LYS A 277 -30.03 -91.47 -59.31
N GLU A 278 -29.33 -90.39 -58.99
CA GLU A 278 -29.61 -88.95 -59.09
C GLU A 278 -28.34 -88.12 -58.74
N LYS A 279 -28.50 -86.80 -58.68
CA LYS A 279 -27.55 -85.69 -58.71
C LYS A 279 -26.91 -85.33 -57.33
N PRO A 280 -26.02 -84.31 -57.24
CA PRO A 280 -25.05 -84.08 -56.16
C PRO A 280 -25.67 -83.42 -54.92
N GLN A 281 -25.03 -83.58 -53.76
CA GLN A 281 -25.38 -82.86 -52.55
C GLN A 281 -24.24 -81.98 -52.05
N ALA A 282 -24.57 -80.69 -51.98
CA ALA A 282 -23.82 -79.61 -51.39
C ALA A 282 -23.77 -79.72 -49.86
N SER A 283 -22.72 -79.09 -49.34
CA SER A 283 -22.45 -78.73 -47.95
C SER A 283 -23.67 -78.21 -47.17
N PRO A 284 -23.87 -78.64 -45.91
CA PRO A 284 -24.74 -77.94 -44.98
C PRO A 284 -24.04 -76.68 -44.45
N THR A 285 -24.76 -75.58 -44.57
CA THR A 285 -24.55 -74.27 -43.96
C THR A 285 -24.29 -74.36 -42.46
N LEU A 286 -23.17 -73.80 -42.03
CA LEU A 286 -22.70 -73.68 -40.66
C LEU A 286 -23.12 -72.29 -40.13
N ASN A 287 -24.43 -72.03 -39.98
CA ASN A 287 -24.91 -70.71 -39.58
C ASN A 287 -25.56 -70.61 -38.18
N ASP A 288 -25.85 -71.72 -37.50
CA ASP A 288 -26.46 -71.64 -36.15
C ASP A 288 -25.44 -71.60 -35.00
N ARG A 289 -24.24 -72.18 -35.19
CA ARG A 289 -23.26 -72.29 -34.08
C ARG A 289 -22.50 -70.99 -33.81
N GLY A 290 -22.27 -70.18 -34.84
CA GLY A 290 -21.62 -68.87 -34.71
C GLY A 290 -22.51 -67.84 -34.02
N GLN A 291 -23.80 -67.82 -34.36
CA GLN A 291 -24.77 -66.90 -33.76
C GLN A 291 -25.00 -67.20 -32.27
N GLN A 292 -25.04 -68.48 -31.86
CA GLN A 292 -25.13 -68.87 -30.45
C GLN A 292 -23.90 -68.47 -29.62
N LEU A 293 -22.69 -68.55 -30.21
CA LEU A 293 -21.45 -68.12 -29.53
C LEU A 293 -21.41 -66.61 -29.33
N ILE A 294 -21.82 -65.83 -30.35
CA ILE A 294 -21.87 -64.36 -30.28
C ILE A 294 -22.87 -63.91 -29.20
N LEU A 295 -24.03 -64.57 -29.12
CA LEU A 295 -25.05 -64.29 -28.10
C LEU A 295 -24.54 -64.54 -26.67
N GLN A 296 -23.81 -65.64 -26.45
CA GLN A 296 -23.22 -65.92 -25.13
C GLN A 296 -22.15 -64.89 -24.72
N THR A 297 -21.31 -64.44 -25.65
CA THR A 297 -20.33 -63.40 -25.37
C THR A 297 -21.00 -62.06 -25.03
N LEU A 298 -22.01 -61.64 -25.80
CA LEU A 298 -22.73 -60.39 -25.54
C LEU A 298 -23.52 -60.41 -24.22
N GLU A 299 -24.12 -61.55 -23.85
CA GLU A 299 -24.79 -61.69 -22.55
C GLU A 299 -23.80 -61.64 -21.37
N LYS A 300 -22.59 -62.20 -21.55
CA LYS A 300 -21.51 -62.11 -20.56
C LYS A 300 -20.98 -60.67 -20.42
N ASP A 301 -20.78 -59.99 -21.54
CA ASP A 301 -20.30 -58.60 -21.57
C ASP A 301 -21.34 -57.64 -20.98
N LYS A 302 -22.63 -57.85 -21.27
CA LYS A 302 -23.75 -57.16 -20.58
C LYS A 302 -23.66 -57.33 -19.07
N GLY A 303 -23.40 -58.57 -18.60
CA GLY A 303 -23.26 -58.86 -17.18
C GLY A 303 -22.07 -58.15 -16.53
N MET A 304 -20.93 -58.05 -17.22
CA MET A 304 -19.76 -57.32 -16.73
C MET A 304 -19.99 -55.80 -16.72
N ILE A 305 -20.52 -55.23 -17.79
CA ILE A 305 -20.76 -53.79 -17.90
C ILE A 305 -21.84 -53.34 -16.91
N LYS A 306 -22.86 -54.17 -16.65
CA LYS A 306 -23.84 -53.89 -15.60
C LYS A 306 -23.19 -53.82 -14.21
N LYS A 307 -22.29 -54.75 -13.87
CA LYS A 307 -21.55 -54.69 -12.59
C LYS A 307 -20.69 -53.43 -12.47
N ILE A 308 -20.03 -53.04 -13.56
CA ILE A 308 -19.22 -51.81 -13.61
C ILE A 308 -20.13 -50.58 -13.43
N TYR A 309 -21.28 -50.55 -14.09
CA TYR A 309 -22.27 -49.48 -13.95
C TYR A 309 -22.76 -49.34 -12.52
N ASP A 310 -23.15 -50.46 -11.89
CA ASP A 310 -23.63 -50.48 -10.50
C ASP A 310 -22.55 -49.97 -9.54
N GLN A 311 -21.29 -50.37 -9.73
CA GLN A 311 -20.17 -49.91 -8.92
C GLN A 311 -19.86 -48.41 -9.11
N ILE A 312 -19.89 -47.90 -10.35
CA ILE A 312 -19.73 -46.47 -10.62
C ILE A 312 -20.90 -45.66 -10.01
N GLN A 313 -22.11 -46.23 -9.99
CA GLN A 313 -23.27 -45.62 -9.38
C GLN A 313 -23.14 -45.50 -7.86
N GLU A 314 -22.65 -46.53 -7.17
CA GLU A 314 -22.35 -46.49 -5.73
C GLU A 314 -21.27 -45.44 -5.40
N ASP A 315 -20.17 -45.43 -6.16
CA ASP A 315 -19.11 -44.43 -6.03
C ASP A 315 -19.66 -43.00 -6.20
N PHE A 316 -20.50 -42.80 -7.22
CA PHE A 316 -21.11 -41.51 -7.51
C PHE A 316 -22.00 -41.03 -6.37
N GLN A 317 -22.83 -41.91 -5.79
CA GLN A 317 -23.68 -41.57 -4.65
C GLN A 317 -22.86 -41.23 -3.41
N THR A 318 -21.77 -41.96 -3.17
CA THR A 318 -20.86 -41.72 -2.03
C THR A 318 -20.16 -40.36 -2.16
N LEU A 319 -19.63 -40.05 -3.34
CA LEU A 319 -18.99 -38.75 -3.63
C LEU A 319 -20.00 -37.60 -3.56
N LYS A 320 -21.23 -37.80 -4.02
CA LYS A 320 -22.28 -36.78 -3.94
C LYS A 320 -22.63 -36.46 -2.49
N LYS A 321 -22.75 -37.47 -1.61
CA LYS A 321 -22.97 -37.26 -0.17
C LYS A 321 -21.80 -36.51 0.47
N ALA A 322 -20.55 -36.91 0.17
CA ALA A 322 -19.36 -36.23 0.67
C ALA A 322 -19.29 -34.75 0.21
N LEU A 323 -19.70 -34.45 -1.02
CA LEU A 323 -19.79 -33.07 -1.53
C LEU A 323 -20.85 -32.26 -0.79
N GLU A 324 -22.04 -32.82 -0.52
CA GLU A 324 -23.10 -32.14 0.23
C GLU A 324 -22.67 -31.89 1.70
N GLU A 325 -22.00 -32.85 2.34
CA GLU A 325 -21.42 -32.68 3.67
C GLU A 325 -20.31 -31.62 3.68
N GLY A 326 -19.42 -31.62 2.67
CA GLY A 326 -18.37 -30.61 2.53
C GLY A 326 -18.92 -29.21 2.35
N LYS A 327 -19.95 -29.04 1.51
CA LYS A 327 -20.66 -27.75 1.33
C LYS A 327 -21.32 -27.29 2.62
N ALA A 328 -21.98 -28.18 3.35
CA ALA A 328 -22.61 -27.85 4.62
C ALA A 328 -21.60 -27.47 5.73
N LYS A 329 -20.37 -28.01 5.68
CA LYS A 329 -19.27 -27.60 6.57
C LYS A 329 -18.74 -26.21 6.21
N MET A 330 -18.51 -25.95 4.92
CA MET A 330 -18.06 -24.64 4.43
C MET A 330 -19.06 -23.51 4.75
N GLU A 331 -20.37 -23.79 4.69
CA GLU A 331 -21.41 -22.81 5.05
C GLU A 331 -21.41 -22.46 6.55
N LYS A 332 -20.96 -23.38 7.41
CA LYS A 332 -20.87 -23.17 8.87
C LYS A 332 -19.56 -22.50 9.29
N ALA A 333 -18.46 -22.79 8.59
CA ALA A 333 -17.14 -22.23 8.85
C ALA A 333 -16.41 -22.03 7.51
N PRO A 334 -16.34 -20.79 7.00
CA PRO A 334 -15.69 -20.50 5.73
C PRO A 334 -14.17 -20.50 5.90
N ASP A 335 -13.56 -21.66 5.67
CA ASP A 335 -12.11 -21.85 5.62
C ASP A 335 -11.65 -22.05 4.16
N GLU A 336 -10.54 -21.42 3.76
CA GLU A 336 -10.00 -21.52 2.39
C GLU A 336 -9.63 -22.96 2.00
N GLU A 337 -9.17 -23.77 2.98
CA GLU A 337 -8.85 -25.19 2.77
C GLU A 337 -10.12 -26.01 2.46
N SER A 338 -11.22 -25.71 3.14
CA SER A 338 -12.53 -26.34 2.90
C SER A 338 -13.10 -25.97 1.51
N ASP A 339 -12.87 -24.75 1.02
CA ASP A 339 -13.30 -24.34 -0.32
C ASP A 339 -12.55 -25.10 -1.42
N LEU A 340 -11.23 -25.33 -1.25
CA LEU A 340 -10.44 -26.13 -2.18
C LEU A 340 -10.88 -27.60 -2.20
N GLU A 341 -11.19 -28.19 -1.05
CA GLU A 341 -11.70 -29.56 -0.96
C GLU A 341 -13.06 -29.71 -1.62
N VAL A 342 -13.99 -28.77 -1.40
CA VAL A 342 -15.32 -28.78 -2.02
C VAL A 342 -15.21 -28.61 -3.54
N LYS A 343 -14.32 -27.76 -4.04
CA LYS A 343 -14.04 -27.63 -5.49
C LYS A 343 -13.50 -28.94 -6.08
N LYS A 344 -12.56 -29.60 -5.40
CA LYS A 344 -11.99 -30.89 -5.82
C LYS A 344 -13.05 -32.00 -5.87
N LEU A 345 -13.87 -32.13 -4.82
CA LEU A 345 -15.00 -33.07 -4.79
C LEU A 345 -16.01 -32.75 -5.90
N GLY A 346 -16.28 -31.47 -6.17
CA GLY A 346 -17.16 -31.02 -7.23
C GLY A 346 -16.70 -31.51 -8.62
N MET A 347 -15.40 -31.40 -8.92
CA MET A 347 -14.85 -31.92 -10.18
C MET A 347 -14.96 -33.45 -10.27
N GLN A 348 -14.67 -34.17 -9.18
CA GLN A 348 -14.77 -35.64 -9.16
C GLN A 348 -16.20 -36.14 -9.38
N VAL A 349 -17.21 -35.46 -8.81
CA VAL A 349 -18.63 -35.75 -9.03
C VAL A 349 -19.01 -35.56 -10.50
N VAL A 350 -18.54 -34.48 -11.14
CA VAL A 350 -18.79 -34.23 -12.58
C VAL A 350 -18.14 -35.31 -13.45
N GLU A 351 -16.90 -35.70 -13.15
CA GLU A 351 -16.19 -36.74 -13.89
C GLU A 351 -16.86 -38.11 -13.76
N LYS A 352 -17.25 -38.51 -12.53
CA LYS A 352 -17.95 -39.77 -12.28
C LYS A 352 -19.34 -39.78 -12.92
N LYS A 353 -20.06 -38.65 -12.92
CA LYS A 353 -21.33 -38.52 -13.66
C LYS A 353 -21.15 -38.76 -15.16
N LYS A 354 -20.10 -38.20 -15.76
CA LYS A 354 -19.78 -38.42 -17.17
C LYS A 354 -19.48 -39.89 -17.47
N LYS A 355 -18.68 -40.55 -16.63
CA LYS A 355 -18.37 -41.98 -16.74
C LYS A 355 -19.62 -42.85 -16.60
N LEU A 356 -20.53 -42.51 -15.69
CA LEU A 356 -21.81 -43.20 -15.49
C LEU A 356 -22.71 -43.11 -16.74
N GLU A 357 -22.83 -41.93 -17.35
CA GLU A 357 -23.61 -41.77 -18.59
C GLU A 357 -22.97 -42.52 -19.78
N GLN A 358 -21.63 -42.56 -19.86
CA GLN A 358 -20.93 -43.35 -20.88
C GLN A 358 -21.19 -44.85 -20.72
N THR A 359 -21.03 -45.40 -19.52
CA THR A 359 -21.30 -46.83 -19.27
C THR A 359 -22.78 -47.18 -19.44
N LYS A 360 -23.69 -46.25 -19.12
CA LYS A 360 -25.12 -46.41 -19.42
C LYS A 360 -25.38 -46.51 -20.92
N ALA A 361 -24.73 -45.66 -21.72
CA ALA A 361 -24.86 -45.69 -23.18
C ALA A 361 -24.30 -47.00 -23.77
N GLU A 362 -23.17 -47.49 -23.27
CA GLU A 362 -22.59 -48.79 -23.65
C GLU A 362 -23.52 -49.95 -23.31
N LEU A 363 -24.10 -49.95 -22.11
CA LEU A 363 -25.07 -50.97 -21.69
C LEU A 363 -26.29 -51.00 -22.62
N ILE A 364 -26.84 -49.82 -22.96
CA ILE A 364 -27.96 -49.70 -23.91
C ILE A 364 -27.55 -50.19 -25.31
N GLY A 365 -26.31 -49.93 -25.73
CA GLY A 365 -25.76 -50.42 -26.99
C GLY A 365 -25.76 -51.95 -27.08
N ILE A 366 -25.22 -52.60 -26.05
CA ILE A 366 -25.18 -54.08 -25.97
C ILE A 366 -26.58 -54.67 -25.88
N GLU A 367 -27.50 -54.03 -25.16
CA GLU A 367 -28.90 -54.47 -25.11
C GLU A 367 -29.58 -54.40 -26.48
N ARG A 368 -29.27 -53.39 -27.29
CA ARG A 368 -29.75 -53.29 -28.67
C ARG A 368 -29.12 -54.36 -29.57
N GLU A 369 -27.82 -54.62 -29.44
CA GLU A 369 -27.15 -55.68 -30.22
C GLU A 369 -27.71 -57.07 -29.89
N ILE A 370 -27.92 -57.37 -28.61
CA ILE A 370 -28.59 -58.61 -28.18
C ILE A 370 -30.01 -58.69 -28.75
N PHE A 371 -30.76 -57.59 -28.78
CA PHE A 371 -32.11 -57.55 -29.34
C PHE A 371 -32.14 -57.72 -30.87
N VAL A 372 -31.10 -57.31 -31.59
CA VAL A 372 -31.01 -57.50 -33.06
C VAL A 372 -30.62 -58.93 -33.43
N ILE A 373 -29.86 -59.61 -32.56
CA ILE A 373 -29.38 -60.97 -32.79
C ILE A 373 -30.40 -62.03 -32.34
N LYS A 374 -31.22 -61.72 -31.32
CA LYS A 374 -32.40 -62.52 -30.91
C LYS A 374 -33.56 -62.30 -31.86
#